data_AF-A0A511N0L0-F1
#
_entry.id   AF-A0A511N0L0-F1
#
_cell.length_a   1.000
_cell.length_b   1.000
_cell.length_c   1.000
_cell.angle_alpha   90.00
_cell.angle_beta   90.00
_cell.angle_gamma   90.00
#
_symmetry.space_group_name_H-M   'P 1'
#
loop_
_entity.id
_entity.type
_entity.pdbx_description
1 polymer ?
#
loop_
_entity_poly.entity_id
_entity_poly.type
_entity_poly.pdbx_seq_one_letter_code
_entity_poly.pdbx_strand_id
1 'polypeptide(L)'
;MRFPLLCTLAFFCTGISAAQQLCDEAFFPSQYRTNDRWAMLAHQGKDGWLFGEMDWQVPQRNLDSREHLQQLVQAFKKQGTQVVMVDVPPRLPVHQNKLDPSRRPRPFSAQEYRNNYAALHRELQKLGIIAPNLLEDALKYKAGPYFQKTDHHWTTEAAKHVAGLIAKEILKLPAAKKIPGVPSTLKITRRPNNGSYARMANTICNSGYKDEVINSYEAVEKQQGSLLGEVSPDVVVVGTSFSERHEYTTDNSFPETLKHALQKDVLNAAVEGGGSFAALEAYLMSETYQKHRPRVLVWENTFYNGEINNSWALWRLIPLVRGGCSSTVAWKGTGNLSRRLTIDLPRSLKLGKDYALKLQFSDTRLLKFQTTLDYAVGSVGLQTERSWRIPNNGEYYTLLVRPDPMERITVHFEGSQPSGTYSAVLCKLK
;
A
#
# COMPACT_ATOMS: atom_id res chain seq x y z
N MET A 1 5.49 -32.11 77.77
CA MET A 1 5.77 -32.75 76.47
C MET A 1 4.67 -32.39 75.49
N ARG A 2 5.05 -31.82 74.33
CA ARG A 2 4.29 -31.68 73.06
C ARG A 2 2.98 -30.86 73.07
N PHE A 3 2.62 -30.04 72.09
CA PHE A 3 3.24 -29.19 71.06
C PHE A 3 2.02 -28.41 70.51
N PRO A 4 2.00 -27.07 70.34
CA PRO A 4 0.87 -26.43 69.69
C PRO A 4 1.01 -26.60 68.16
N LEU A 5 -0.07 -27.02 67.51
CA LEU A 5 -0.21 -27.05 66.06
C LEU A 5 -0.07 -25.62 65.51
N LEU A 6 1.01 -25.35 64.78
CA LEU A 6 1.05 -24.19 63.88
C LEU A 6 0.21 -24.51 62.64
N CYS A 7 -0.89 -23.78 62.48
CA CYS A 7 -1.59 -23.66 61.20
C CYS A 7 -0.75 -22.79 60.26
N THR A 8 0.03 -23.40 59.38
CA THR A 8 0.69 -22.73 58.27
C THR A 8 -0.37 -22.35 57.24
N LEU A 9 -0.80 -21.08 57.21
CA LEU A 9 -1.50 -20.53 56.06
C LEU A 9 -0.53 -20.53 54.87
N ALA A 10 -0.71 -21.48 53.96
CA ALA A 10 -0.11 -21.43 52.64
C ALA A 10 -0.83 -20.32 51.86
N PHE A 11 -0.21 -19.13 51.82
CA PHE A 11 -0.52 -18.14 50.80
C PHE A 11 -0.16 -18.75 49.44
N PHE A 12 -1.15 -19.29 48.73
CA PHE A 12 -1.04 -19.45 47.29
C PHE A 12 -0.98 -18.04 46.68
N CYS A 13 0.24 -17.50 46.53
CA CYS A 13 0.50 -16.47 45.55
C CYS A 13 0.25 -17.10 44.18
N THR A 14 -1.01 -17.06 43.71
CA THR A 14 -1.29 -17.14 42.29
C THR A 14 -0.67 -15.90 41.68
N GLY A 15 0.58 -16.02 41.23
CA GLY A 15 1.22 -15.03 40.40
C GLY A 15 0.37 -14.89 39.14
N ILE A 16 -0.56 -13.94 39.14
CA ILE A 16 -1.08 -13.38 37.91
C ILE A 16 0.17 -12.82 37.23
N SER A 17 0.58 -13.48 36.15
CA SER A 17 1.65 -12.99 35.29
C SER A 17 1.36 -11.52 34.97
N ALA A 18 2.12 -10.61 35.58
CA ALA A 18 2.14 -9.20 35.24
C ALA A 18 2.68 -8.94 33.81
N ALA A 19 3.13 -10.00 33.11
CA ALA A 19 3.52 -9.91 31.72
C ALA A 19 2.25 -9.78 30.85
N GLN A 20 2.24 -8.77 29.98
CA GLN A 20 1.19 -8.36 29.04
C GLN A 20 0.17 -7.34 29.57
N GLN A 21 0.61 -6.37 30.36
CA GLN A 21 -0.17 -5.15 30.64
C GLN A 21 0.47 -3.96 29.92
N LEU A 22 -0.34 -3.15 29.21
CA LEU A 22 0.07 -1.84 28.74
C LEU A 22 0.12 -0.85 29.91
N CYS A 23 1.20 -0.07 29.95
CA CYS A 23 1.37 1.12 30.77
C CYS A 23 0.67 2.33 30.13
N ASP A 24 0.38 3.37 30.90
CA ASP A 24 -0.33 4.56 30.40
C ASP A 24 0.49 5.29 29.31
N GLU A 25 1.82 5.22 29.39
CA GLU A 25 2.78 5.79 28.44
C GLU A 25 2.55 5.30 27.00
N ALA A 26 2.04 4.07 26.82
CA ALA A 26 1.75 3.49 25.51
C ALA A 26 0.76 4.31 24.69
N PHE A 27 -0.06 5.16 25.30
CA PHE A 27 -1.10 5.93 24.61
C PHE A 27 -0.67 7.36 24.26
N PHE A 28 0.58 7.76 24.54
CA PHE A 28 1.05 9.12 24.31
C PHE A 28 2.00 9.19 23.09
N PRO A 29 1.71 10.04 22.07
CA PRO A 29 2.56 10.19 20.89
C PRO A 29 4.01 10.62 21.16
N SER A 30 4.29 11.19 22.33
CA SER A 30 5.63 11.60 22.77
C SER A 30 6.56 10.43 23.09
N GLN A 31 6.00 9.24 23.35
CA GLN A 31 6.76 8.02 23.66
C GLN A 31 7.19 7.25 22.41
N TYR A 32 6.70 7.67 21.24
CA TYR A 32 6.98 7.04 19.95
C TYR A 32 7.97 7.88 19.16
N ARG A 33 8.97 7.23 18.56
CA ARG A 33 9.77 7.86 17.51
C ARG A 33 8.84 8.25 16.36
N THR A 34 9.17 9.33 15.64
CA THR A 34 8.34 9.81 14.52
C THR A 34 8.01 8.69 13.52
N ASN A 35 8.99 7.84 13.21
CA ASN A 35 8.84 6.72 12.26
C ASN A 35 8.11 5.50 12.83
N ASP A 36 7.78 5.47 14.13
CA ASP A 36 7.06 4.36 14.78
C ASP A 36 5.59 4.70 15.07
N ARG A 37 5.18 5.97 14.88
CA ARG A 37 3.83 6.45 15.18
C ARG A 37 2.72 5.75 14.37
N TRP A 38 3.05 5.19 13.21
CA TRP A 38 2.10 4.38 12.44
C TRP A 38 1.65 3.12 13.19
N ALA A 39 2.45 2.63 14.14
CA ALA A 39 2.14 1.49 15.00
C ALA A 39 1.69 1.90 16.42
N MET A 40 1.33 3.18 16.63
CA MET A 40 0.94 3.70 17.93
C MET A 40 -0.26 2.93 18.50
N LEU A 41 -0.17 2.54 19.77
CA LEU A 41 -1.20 1.79 20.48
C LEU A 41 -2.37 2.69 20.89
N ALA A 42 -3.59 2.21 20.71
CA ALA A 42 -4.81 2.90 21.08
C ALA A 42 -5.64 2.14 22.13
N HIS A 43 -5.54 0.80 22.16
CA HIS A 43 -6.34 -0.02 23.08
C HIS A 43 -5.69 -1.38 23.35
N GLN A 44 -5.72 -1.83 24.61
CA GLN A 44 -5.44 -3.22 24.95
C GLN A 44 -6.76 -4.00 24.98
N GLY A 45 -6.89 -5.00 24.10
CA GLY A 45 -8.04 -5.89 24.04
C GLY A 45 -7.96 -7.07 25.00
N LYS A 46 -8.92 -7.98 24.86
CA LYS A 46 -8.98 -9.26 25.57
C LYS A 46 -7.96 -10.24 24.98
N ASP A 47 -7.58 -11.26 25.75
CA ASP A 47 -6.78 -12.41 25.27
C ASP A 47 -5.45 -12.05 24.57
N GLY A 48 -4.81 -10.96 25.03
CA GLY A 48 -3.54 -10.47 24.49
C GLY A 48 -3.65 -9.69 23.17
N TRP A 49 -4.86 -9.29 22.75
CA TRP A 49 -5.03 -8.43 21.58
C TRP A 49 -4.55 -7.01 21.83
N LEU A 50 -3.88 -6.43 20.84
CA LEU A 50 -3.51 -5.02 20.82
C LEU A 50 -4.14 -4.35 19.60
N PHE A 51 -4.64 -3.13 19.80
CA PHE A 51 -5.17 -2.30 18.72
C PHE A 51 -4.39 -1.00 18.63
N GLY A 52 -4.10 -0.59 17.40
CA GLY A 52 -3.41 0.66 17.10
C GLY A 52 -4.36 1.80 16.80
N GLU A 53 -3.82 3.02 16.76
CA GLU A 53 -4.56 4.24 16.37
C GLU A 53 -5.23 4.10 15.01
N MET A 54 -4.53 3.52 14.04
CA MET A 54 -5.02 3.33 12.67
C MET A 54 -6.23 2.38 12.60
N ASP A 55 -6.45 1.53 13.61
CA ASP A 55 -7.65 0.68 13.66
C ASP A 55 -8.95 1.50 13.80
N TRP A 56 -8.85 2.72 14.37
CA TRP A 56 -9.97 3.66 14.50
C TRP A 56 -10.15 4.57 13.27
N GLN A 57 -9.42 4.34 12.17
CA GLN A 57 -9.65 5.08 10.93
C GLN A 57 -10.95 4.61 10.26
N VAL A 58 -11.94 5.50 10.22
CA VAL A 58 -13.20 5.26 9.52
C VAL A 58 -12.96 5.30 8.01
N PRO A 59 -13.42 4.29 7.24
CA PRO A 59 -13.34 4.30 5.78
C PRO A 59 -13.88 5.58 5.16
N GLN A 60 -13.12 6.13 4.22
CA GLN A 60 -13.58 7.24 3.38
C GLN A 60 -14.71 6.75 2.48
N ARG A 61 -15.89 7.36 2.62
CA ARG A 61 -17.07 7.03 1.81
C ARG A 61 -16.97 7.56 0.38
N ASN A 62 -16.39 8.75 0.22
CA ASN A 62 -16.36 9.48 -1.04
C ASN A 62 -15.05 9.25 -1.79
N LEU A 63 -15.15 9.18 -3.11
CA LEU A 63 -14.01 9.12 -4.02
C LEU A 63 -13.84 10.49 -4.69
N ASP A 64 -13.29 11.46 -3.97
CA ASP A 64 -13.10 12.84 -4.44
C ASP A 64 -12.21 12.89 -5.69
N SER A 65 -11.30 11.93 -5.86
CA SER A 65 -10.45 11.80 -7.06
C SER A 65 -11.04 10.89 -8.14
N ARG A 66 -12.35 10.69 -8.17
CA ARG A 66 -13.03 9.74 -9.07
C ARG A 66 -12.61 9.88 -10.53
N GLU A 67 -12.56 11.10 -11.06
CA GLU A 67 -12.19 11.34 -12.46
C GLU A 67 -10.74 10.95 -12.74
N HIS A 68 -9.82 11.22 -11.82
CA HIS A 68 -8.40 10.87 -11.98
C HIS A 68 -8.18 9.37 -11.86
N LEU A 69 -8.87 8.70 -10.93
CA LEU A 69 -8.81 7.25 -10.83
C LEU A 69 -9.41 6.61 -12.09
N GLN A 70 -10.51 7.15 -12.62
CA GLN A 70 -11.09 6.70 -13.88
C GLN A 70 -10.09 6.84 -15.04
N GLN A 71 -9.37 7.97 -15.15
CA GLN A 71 -8.34 8.16 -16.17
C GLN A 71 -7.20 7.14 -16.04
N LEU A 72 -6.75 6.85 -14.81
CA LEU A 72 -5.72 5.83 -14.55
C LEU A 72 -6.18 4.44 -14.99
N VAL A 73 -7.40 4.03 -14.60
CA VAL A 73 -7.97 2.73 -14.99
C VAL A 73 -8.17 2.63 -16.50
N GLN A 74 -8.63 3.71 -17.14
CA GLN A 74 -8.74 3.76 -18.59
C GLN A 74 -7.37 3.67 -19.27
N ALA A 75 -6.33 4.29 -18.71
CA ALA A 75 -4.97 4.17 -19.22
C ALA A 75 -4.49 2.71 -19.15
N PHE A 76 -4.70 2.01 -18.03
CA PHE A 76 -4.39 0.58 -17.93
C PHE A 76 -5.15 -0.25 -18.94
N LYS A 77 -6.47 -0.03 -19.05
CA LYS A 77 -7.32 -0.75 -20.00
C LYS A 77 -6.86 -0.57 -21.45
N LYS A 78 -6.46 0.65 -21.84
CA LYS A 78 -5.89 0.93 -23.17
C LYS A 78 -4.59 0.16 -23.43
N GLN A 79 -3.84 -0.16 -22.39
CA GLN A 79 -2.65 -1.01 -22.48
C GLN A 79 -2.93 -2.51 -22.32
N GLY A 80 -4.20 -2.92 -22.31
CA GLY A 80 -4.59 -4.32 -22.17
C GLY A 80 -4.51 -4.88 -20.75
N THR A 81 -4.35 -4.02 -19.74
CA THR A 81 -4.27 -4.40 -18.32
C THR A 81 -5.63 -4.24 -17.64
N GLN A 82 -6.14 -5.30 -17.02
CA GLN A 82 -7.25 -5.24 -16.09
C GLN A 82 -6.73 -4.96 -14.68
N VAL A 83 -7.30 -3.95 -14.02
CA VAL A 83 -6.98 -3.62 -12.62
C VAL A 83 -7.89 -4.43 -11.69
N VAL A 84 -7.29 -5.10 -10.71
CA VAL A 84 -7.93 -5.78 -9.60
C VAL A 84 -7.44 -5.14 -8.32
N MET A 85 -8.32 -4.53 -7.53
CA MET A 85 -7.95 -3.92 -6.25
C MET A 85 -8.23 -4.89 -5.11
N VAL A 86 -7.25 -5.04 -4.23
CA VAL A 86 -7.32 -5.78 -2.98
C VAL A 86 -7.27 -4.75 -1.86
N ASP A 87 -8.43 -4.21 -1.49
CA ASP A 87 -8.56 -3.27 -0.39
C ASP A 87 -8.62 -4.06 0.93
N VAL A 88 -7.51 -4.17 1.64
CA VAL A 88 -7.42 -4.88 2.92
C VAL A 88 -8.44 -4.26 3.88
N PRO A 89 -9.37 -5.04 4.45
CA PRO A 89 -10.48 -4.48 5.20
C PRO A 89 -10.03 -3.88 6.54
N PRO A 90 -10.79 -2.93 7.13
CA PRO A 90 -10.49 -2.40 8.45
C PRO A 90 -10.51 -3.50 9.52
N ARG A 91 -9.46 -3.55 10.34
CA ARG A 91 -9.26 -4.60 11.37
C ARG A 91 -10.23 -4.51 12.54
N LEU A 92 -10.56 -3.29 12.99
CA LEU A 92 -11.44 -3.04 14.14
C LEU A 92 -12.84 -3.68 14.02
N PRO A 93 -13.64 -3.44 12.95
CA PRO A 93 -14.96 -4.06 12.84
C PRO A 93 -14.91 -5.60 12.70
N VAL A 94 -13.82 -6.15 12.14
CA VAL A 94 -13.62 -7.60 12.00
C VAL A 94 -13.38 -8.27 13.36
N HIS A 95 -12.60 -7.63 14.24
CA HIS A 95 -12.23 -8.16 15.56
C HIS A 95 -12.84 -7.38 16.73
N GLN A 96 -13.98 -6.72 16.51
CA GLN A 96 -14.63 -5.90 17.54
C GLN A 96 -14.97 -6.67 18.82
N ASN A 97 -15.21 -7.99 18.73
CA ASN A 97 -15.46 -8.85 19.87
C ASN A 97 -14.22 -9.05 20.78
N LYS A 98 -13.03 -8.64 20.32
CA LYS A 98 -11.77 -8.65 21.07
C LYS A 98 -11.50 -7.35 21.82
N LEU A 99 -12.32 -6.31 21.65
CA LEU A 99 -12.25 -5.13 22.49
C LEU A 99 -12.56 -5.48 23.95
N ASP A 100 -11.79 -4.89 24.85
CA ASP A 100 -12.04 -4.93 26.29
C ASP A 100 -12.84 -3.67 26.71
N PRO A 101 -14.14 -3.81 27.02
CA PRO A 101 -14.97 -2.67 27.40
C PRO A 101 -14.56 -2.04 28.74
N SER A 102 -13.80 -2.75 29.58
CA SER A 102 -13.32 -2.22 30.86
C SER A 102 -12.20 -1.19 30.70
N ARG A 103 -11.59 -1.07 29.51
CA ARG A 103 -10.40 -0.25 29.26
C ARG A 103 -10.66 1.01 28.44
N ARG A 104 -11.77 1.70 28.74
CA ARG A 104 -12.21 2.95 28.08
C ARG A 104 -12.13 2.87 26.54
N PRO A 105 -12.90 1.96 25.90
CA PRO A 105 -12.89 1.85 24.45
C PRO A 105 -13.32 3.19 23.83
N ARG A 106 -12.59 3.63 22.80
CA ARG A 106 -12.98 4.79 22.02
C ARG A 106 -14.26 4.49 21.24
N PRO A 107 -15.19 5.45 21.12
CA PRO A 107 -16.40 5.26 20.33
C PRO A 107 -16.08 4.80 18.90
N PHE A 108 -16.80 3.80 18.40
CA PHE A 108 -16.74 3.37 17.01
C PHE A 108 -18.10 2.81 16.57
N SER A 109 -18.39 2.84 15.27
CA SER A 109 -19.59 2.27 14.68
C SER A 109 -19.23 1.22 13.63
N ALA A 110 -19.35 -0.07 13.96
CA ALA A 110 -19.11 -1.14 12.99
C ALA A 110 -19.97 -0.99 11.73
N GLN A 111 -21.21 -0.49 11.89
CA GLN A 111 -22.12 -0.28 10.77
C GLN A 111 -21.65 0.86 9.85
N GLU A 112 -21.09 1.93 10.40
CA GLU A 112 -20.53 3.03 9.60
C GLU A 112 -19.35 2.54 8.74
N TYR A 113 -18.43 1.77 9.34
CA TYR A 113 -17.30 1.18 8.61
C TYR A 113 -17.80 0.33 7.43
N ARG A 114 -18.77 -0.56 7.69
CA ARG A 114 -19.36 -1.42 6.65
C ARG A 114 -20.04 -0.62 5.56
N ASN A 115 -20.81 0.40 5.91
CA ASN A 115 -21.52 1.25 4.96
C ASN A 115 -20.55 2.02 4.06
N ASN A 116 -19.52 2.64 4.64
CA ASN A 116 -18.56 3.46 3.90
C ASN A 116 -17.67 2.59 3.01
N TYR A 117 -17.15 1.48 3.53
CA TYR A 117 -16.35 0.51 2.75
C TYR A 117 -17.17 -0.06 1.58
N ALA A 118 -18.41 -0.48 1.82
CA ALA A 118 -19.28 -0.96 0.75
C ALA A 118 -19.62 0.12 -0.28
N ALA A 119 -19.77 1.38 0.13
CA ALA A 119 -20.01 2.51 -0.78
C ALA A 119 -18.81 2.77 -1.69
N LEU A 120 -17.60 2.82 -1.12
CA LEU A 120 -16.37 2.98 -1.88
C LEU A 120 -16.23 1.86 -2.93
N HIS A 121 -16.42 0.60 -2.54
CA HIS A 121 -16.28 -0.54 -3.46
C HIS A 121 -17.31 -0.52 -4.59
N ARG A 122 -18.55 -0.04 -4.35
CA ARG A 122 -19.52 0.18 -5.44
C ARG A 122 -19.03 1.24 -6.43
N GLU A 123 -18.40 2.32 -5.95
CA GLU A 123 -17.80 3.33 -6.85
C GLU A 123 -16.62 2.76 -7.63
N LEU A 124 -15.71 2.02 -6.99
CA LEU A 124 -14.59 1.35 -7.68
C LEU A 124 -15.07 0.42 -8.80
N GLN A 125 -16.12 -0.37 -8.55
CA GLN A 125 -16.73 -1.25 -9.54
C GLN A 125 -17.33 -0.48 -10.72
N LYS A 126 -17.97 0.68 -10.49
CA LYS A 126 -18.47 1.55 -11.56
C LYS A 126 -17.35 2.10 -12.46
N LEU A 127 -16.12 2.18 -11.96
CA LEU A 127 -14.95 2.56 -12.75
C LEU A 127 -14.35 1.39 -13.57
N GLY A 128 -14.90 0.18 -13.45
CA GLY A 128 -14.41 -1.02 -14.13
C GLY A 128 -13.25 -1.71 -13.41
N ILE A 129 -13.05 -1.39 -12.12
CA ILE A 129 -12.08 -2.08 -11.26
C ILE A 129 -12.76 -3.31 -10.65
N ILE A 130 -12.07 -4.45 -10.66
CA ILE A 130 -12.49 -5.60 -9.87
C ILE A 130 -12.08 -5.34 -8.42
N ALA A 131 -13.04 -4.99 -7.57
CA ALA A 131 -12.83 -4.66 -6.16
C ALA A 131 -13.88 -5.39 -5.29
N PRO A 132 -13.69 -6.68 -4.97
CA PRO A 132 -14.60 -7.40 -4.08
C PRO A 132 -14.63 -6.75 -2.70
N ASN A 133 -15.79 -6.76 -2.04
CA ASN A 133 -15.92 -6.24 -0.68
C ASN A 133 -15.33 -7.24 0.32
N LEU A 134 -14.07 -7.05 0.71
CA LEU A 134 -13.37 -7.96 1.61
C LEU A 134 -13.79 -7.82 3.07
N LEU A 135 -14.40 -6.71 3.48
CA LEU A 135 -14.89 -6.55 4.84
C LEU A 135 -16.07 -7.50 5.14
N GLU A 136 -17.04 -7.60 4.23
CA GLU A 136 -18.16 -8.55 4.41
C GLU A 136 -17.71 -10.00 4.36
N ASP A 137 -16.66 -10.30 3.59
CA ASP A 137 -16.02 -11.61 3.58
C ASP A 137 -15.30 -11.89 4.92
N ALA A 138 -14.51 -10.94 5.41
CA ALA A 138 -13.78 -11.06 6.68
C ALA A 138 -14.70 -11.28 7.89
N LEU A 139 -15.88 -10.66 7.92
CA LEU A 139 -16.89 -10.89 8.97
C LEU A 139 -17.47 -12.32 8.97
N LYS A 140 -17.47 -12.97 7.80
CA LYS A 140 -17.95 -14.35 7.62
C LYS A 140 -16.84 -15.38 7.79
N TYR A 141 -15.57 -14.97 7.75
CA TYR A 141 -14.42 -15.84 7.94
C TYR A 141 -14.44 -16.51 9.33
N LYS A 142 -14.37 -17.85 9.36
CA LYS A 142 -14.41 -18.66 10.61
C LYS A 142 -13.21 -19.57 10.81
N ALA A 143 -12.27 -19.63 9.86
CA ALA A 143 -11.13 -20.55 9.93
C ALA A 143 -10.02 -20.07 10.89
N GLY A 144 -10.22 -18.94 11.57
CA GLY A 144 -9.29 -18.38 12.53
C GLY A 144 -9.43 -16.86 12.63
N PRO A 145 -8.50 -16.18 13.32
CA PRO A 145 -8.46 -14.73 13.28
C PRO A 145 -8.04 -14.26 11.88
N TYR A 146 -8.71 -13.22 11.38
CA TYR A 146 -8.37 -12.61 10.09
C TYR A 146 -7.12 -11.73 10.16
N PHE A 147 -6.81 -11.19 11.34
CA PHE A 147 -5.64 -10.36 11.62
C PHE A 147 -4.84 -10.95 12.77
N GLN A 148 -3.55 -10.68 12.79
CA GLN A 148 -2.69 -11.04 13.92
C GLN A 148 -3.14 -10.29 15.19
N LYS A 149 -2.91 -10.90 16.35
CA LYS A 149 -3.40 -10.33 17.63
C LYS A 149 -2.63 -9.07 18.01
N THR A 150 -1.33 -9.07 17.76
CA THR A 150 -0.40 -8.02 18.19
C THR A 150 0.35 -7.38 17.01
N ASP A 151 -0.19 -7.53 15.81
CA ASP A 151 0.34 -6.96 14.58
C ASP A 151 -0.79 -6.43 13.69
N HIS A 152 -0.49 -5.40 12.90
CA HIS A 152 -1.46 -4.77 12.00
C HIS A 152 -1.79 -5.59 10.75
N HIS A 153 -0.96 -6.57 10.39
CA HIS A 153 -1.16 -7.41 9.21
C HIS A 153 -2.25 -8.45 9.41
N TRP A 154 -2.85 -8.87 8.29
CA TRP A 154 -3.71 -10.05 8.25
C TRP A 154 -2.93 -11.33 8.65
N THR A 155 -3.66 -12.38 9.02
CA THR A 155 -3.03 -13.70 9.12
C THR A 155 -2.69 -14.25 7.75
N THR A 156 -1.68 -15.12 7.66
CA THR A 156 -1.30 -15.73 6.38
C THR A 156 -2.38 -16.70 5.88
N GLU A 157 -3.19 -17.28 6.78
CA GLU A 157 -4.39 -18.03 6.45
C GLU A 157 -5.48 -17.15 5.84
N ALA A 158 -5.70 -15.94 6.39
CA ALA A 158 -6.63 -14.98 5.79
C ALA A 158 -6.12 -14.47 4.44
N ALA A 159 -4.82 -14.17 4.32
CA ALA A 159 -4.19 -13.82 3.05
C ALA A 159 -4.39 -14.91 1.99
N LYS A 160 -4.20 -16.19 2.35
CA LYS A 160 -4.46 -17.34 1.49
C LYS A 160 -5.93 -17.44 1.06
N HIS A 161 -6.86 -17.19 1.98
CA HIS A 161 -8.29 -17.15 1.69
C HIS A 161 -8.63 -16.03 0.68
N VAL A 162 -8.15 -14.81 0.92
CA VAL A 162 -8.31 -13.67 0.02
C VAL A 162 -7.70 -13.96 -1.34
N ALA A 163 -6.50 -14.52 -1.41
CA ALA A 163 -5.86 -14.93 -2.66
C ALA A 163 -6.74 -15.90 -3.47
N GLY A 164 -7.41 -16.84 -2.80
CA GLY A 164 -8.39 -17.74 -3.44
C GLY A 164 -9.62 -17.00 -3.98
N LEU A 165 -10.13 -15.98 -3.29
CA LEU A 165 -11.24 -15.15 -3.78
C LEU A 165 -10.81 -14.32 -5.00
N ILE A 166 -9.65 -13.67 -4.92
CA ILE A 166 -9.10 -12.86 -5.99
C ILE A 166 -8.78 -13.72 -7.22
N ALA A 167 -8.23 -14.92 -7.04
CA ALA A 167 -8.00 -15.87 -8.11
C ALA A 167 -9.30 -16.23 -8.84
N LYS A 168 -10.41 -16.45 -8.12
CA LYS A 168 -11.72 -16.72 -8.74
C LYS A 168 -12.20 -15.56 -9.60
N GLU A 169 -12.02 -14.32 -9.16
CA GLU A 169 -12.39 -13.14 -9.97
C GLU A 169 -11.50 -13.01 -11.20
N ILE A 170 -10.18 -13.21 -11.05
CA ILE A 170 -9.24 -13.16 -12.17
C ILE A 170 -9.55 -14.24 -13.21
N LEU A 171 -9.85 -15.47 -12.78
CA LEU A 171 -10.13 -16.59 -13.69
C LEU A 171 -11.42 -16.42 -14.52
N LYS A 172 -12.33 -15.51 -14.11
CA LYS A 172 -13.50 -15.13 -14.92
C LYS A 172 -13.11 -14.25 -16.12
N LEU A 173 -11.95 -13.60 -16.08
CA LEU A 173 -11.51 -12.69 -17.14
C LEU A 173 -11.18 -13.46 -18.43
N PRO A 174 -11.60 -12.98 -19.61
CA PRO A 174 -11.16 -13.55 -20.88
C PRO A 174 -9.62 -13.57 -21.03
N ALA A 175 -8.94 -12.57 -20.45
CA ALA A 175 -7.49 -12.47 -20.47
C ALA A 175 -6.80 -13.63 -19.71
N ALA A 176 -7.42 -14.17 -18.65
CA ALA A 176 -6.83 -15.24 -17.84
C ALA A 176 -6.64 -16.55 -18.64
N LYS A 177 -7.48 -16.78 -19.66
CA LYS A 177 -7.36 -17.93 -20.58
C LYS A 177 -6.10 -17.87 -21.45
N LYS A 178 -5.53 -16.68 -21.65
CA LYS A 178 -4.32 -16.45 -22.46
C LYS A 178 -3.02 -16.53 -21.64
N ILE A 179 -3.12 -16.60 -20.32
CA ILE A 179 -1.97 -16.69 -19.43
C ILE A 179 -1.55 -18.15 -19.33
N PRO A 180 -0.27 -18.50 -19.57
CA PRO A 180 0.22 -19.87 -19.44
C PRO A 180 -0.05 -20.45 -18.04
N GLY A 181 -0.39 -21.73 -18.00
CA GLY A 181 -0.53 -22.46 -16.73
C GLY A 181 0.83 -22.84 -16.18
N VAL A 182 1.04 -22.62 -14.89
CA VAL A 182 2.24 -23.01 -14.15
C VAL A 182 1.77 -23.81 -12.93
N PRO A 183 1.64 -25.15 -13.05
CA PRO A 183 1.16 -25.97 -11.95
C PRO A 183 2.10 -25.92 -10.74
N SER A 184 1.55 -25.69 -9.56
CA SER A 184 2.34 -25.55 -8.33
C SER A 184 1.68 -26.22 -7.12
N THR A 185 2.49 -26.45 -6.08
CA THR A 185 2.07 -26.84 -4.73
C THR A 185 2.45 -25.76 -3.73
N LEU A 186 1.84 -25.75 -2.55
CA LEU A 186 2.25 -24.85 -1.47
C LEU A 186 3.18 -25.56 -0.50
N LYS A 187 4.39 -25.03 -0.35
CA LYS A 187 5.29 -25.33 0.76
C LYS A 187 4.95 -24.40 1.93
N ILE A 188 4.98 -24.95 3.14
CA ILE A 188 4.65 -24.22 4.38
C ILE A 188 5.89 -24.19 5.27
N THR A 189 6.28 -23.00 5.72
CA THR A 189 7.39 -22.79 6.66
C THR A 189 6.88 -22.02 7.87
N ARG A 190 7.10 -22.53 9.09
CA ARG A 190 6.76 -21.77 10.30
C ARG A 190 7.80 -20.68 10.54
N ARG A 191 7.35 -19.47 10.82
CA ARG A 191 8.22 -18.31 11.09
C ARG A 191 7.75 -17.55 12.32
N PRO A 192 8.66 -16.97 13.12
CA PRO A 192 8.28 -15.99 14.13
C PRO A 192 7.79 -14.71 13.45
N ASN A 193 6.82 -14.08 14.07
CA ASN A 193 6.24 -12.81 13.69
C ASN A 193 6.35 -11.87 14.89
N ASN A 194 7.38 -11.04 14.86
CA ASN A 194 7.56 -9.99 15.85
C ASN A 194 6.61 -8.83 15.55
N GLY A 195 5.42 -8.86 16.17
CA GLY A 195 4.27 -8.04 15.79
C GLY A 195 4.46 -6.54 16.02
N SER A 196 3.98 -5.70 15.10
CA SER A 196 4.14 -4.23 15.17
C SER A 196 3.68 -3.62 16.49
N TYR A 197 2.52 -4.05 17.00
CA TYR A 197 1.97 -3.55 18.27
C TYR A 197 2.68 -4.17 19.46
N ALA A 198 3.03 -5.46 19.40
CA ALA A 198 3.85 -6.11 20.42
C ALA A 198 5.20 -5.41 20.59
N ARG A 199 5.87 -5.03 19.50
CA ARG A 199 7.12 -4.26 19.56
C ARG A 199 6.95 -2.95 20.31
N MET A 200 5.91 -2.17 19.98
CA MET A 200 5.65 -0.90 20.67
C MET A 200 5.36 -1.13 22.16
N ALA A 201 4.53 -2.11 22.49
CA ALA A 201 4.22 -2.46 23.88
C ALA A 201 5.47 -2.89 24.66
N ASN A 202 6.31 -3.73 24.05
CA ASN A 202 7.54 -4.22 24.67
C ASN A 202 8.58 -3.11 24.83
N THR A 203 8.72 -2.22 23.85
CA THR A 203 9.68 -1.11 23.90
C THR A 203 9.26 -0.05 24.93
N ILE A 204 7.98 0.31 25.00
CA ILE A 204 7.50 1.41 25.84
C ILE A 204 7.20 0.94 27.27
N CYS A 205 6.57 -0.24 27.42
CA CYS A 205 6.04 -0.71 28.70
C CYS A 205 6.76 -1.94 29.26
N ASN A 206 7.75 -2.48 28.56
CA ASN A 206 8.40 -3.75 28.93
C ASN A 206 7.40 -4.90 29.15
N SER A 207 6.32 -4.93 28.34
CA SER A 207 5.16 -5.79 28.58
C SER A 207 5.41 -7.29 28.33
N GLY A 208 6.51 -7.69 27.70
CA GLY A 208 6.86 -9.10 27.50
C GLY A 208 5.93 -9.89 26.56
N TYR A 209 5.30 -9.24 25.58
CA TYR A 209 4.59 -9.91 24.49
C TYR A 209 5.59 -10.77 23.69
N LYS A 210 5.23 -12.04 23.47
CA LYS A 210 6.05 -12.98 22.69
C LYS A 210 5.68 -12.87 21.21
N ASP A 211 6.63 -13.22 20.34
CA ASP A 211 6.39 -13.36 18.91
C ASP A 211 5.26 -14.38 18.64
N GLU A 212 4.35 -14.01 17.74
CA GLU A 212 3.37 -14.95 17.19
C GLU A 212 4.09 -15.89 16.21
N VAL A 213 3.61 -17.11 16.02
CA VAL A 213 4.17 -18.03 15.01
C VAL A 213 3.20 -18.12 13.84
N ILE A 214 3.67 -17.77 12.65
CA ILE A 214 2.88 -17.78 11.42
C ILE A 214 3.30 -18.92 10.50
N ASN A 215 2.39 -19.36 9.64
CA ASN A 215 2.70 -20.21 8.49
C ASN A 215 3.02 -19.31 7.29
N SER A 216 4.25 -19.33 6.81
CA SER A 216 4.62 -18.66 5.55
C SER A 216 4.44 -19.64 4.39
N TYR A 217 3.76 -19.21 3.34
CA TYR A 217 3.42 -20.02 2.17
C TYR A 217 4.29 -19.65 0.97
N GLU A 218 4.79 -20.66 0.26
CA GLU A 218 5.63 -20.52 -0.93
C GLU A 218 5.07 -21.44 -2.04
N ALA A 219 4.84 -20.93 -3.24
CA ALA A 219 4.38 -21.72 -4.37
C ALA A 219 5.57 -22.38 -5.08
N VAL A 220 5.66 -23.70 -4.97
CA VAL A 220 6.71 -24.51 -5.60
C VAL A 220 6.14 -25.16 -6.87
N GLU A 221 6.77 -24.89 -8.01
CA GLU A 221 6.36 -25.44 -9.30
C GLU A 221 6.56 -26.95 -9.37
N LYS A 222 5.58 -27.66 -9.94
CA LYS A 222 5.59 -29.14 -9.99
C LYS A 222 6.56 -29.72 -11.01
N GLN A 223 7.00 -28.94 -11.99
CA GLN A 223 7.95 -29.37 -13.03
C GLN A 223 9.07 -28.34 -13.17
N GLN A 224 10.28 -28.70 -12.72
CA GLN A 224 11.50 -28.02 -13.13
C GLN A 224 11.81 -28.44 -14.56
N GLY A 225 11.53 -27.60 -15.57
CA GLY A 225 11.85 -28.00 -16.95
C GLY A 225 11.31 -27.13 -18.06
N SER A 226 10.39 -26.21 -17.79
CA SER A 226 10.07 -25.16 -18.74
C SER A 226 10.57 -23.83 -18.17
N LEU A 227 11.87 -23.58 -18.31
CA LEU A 227 12.34 -22.20 -18.46
C LEU A 227 11.70 -21.69 -19.77
N LEU A 228 10.41 -21.36 -19.72
CA LEU A 228 9.82 -20.45 -20.67
C LEU A 228 10.63 -19.17 -20.48
N GLY A 229 11.48 -18.87 -21.45
CA GLY A 229 12.54 -17.86 -21.33
C GLY A 229 12.01 -16.54 -20.79
N GLU A 230 12.89 -15.74 -20.18
CA GLU A 230 12.78 -14.41 -19.52
C GLU A 230 11.55 -13.49 -19.81
N VAL A 231 10.34 -14.03 -19.86
CA VAL A 231 9.10 -13.29 -20.10
C VAL A 231 8.51 -13.04 -18.74
N SER A 232 8.32 -11.76 -18.43
CA SER A 232 7.73 -11.35 -17.16
C SER A 232 6.29 -11.90 -17.03
N PRO A 233 5.85 -12.30 -15.83
CA PRO A 233 4.50 -12.82 -15.63
C PRO A 233 3.39 -11.85 -16.08
N ASP A 234 2.30 -12.42 -16.62
CA ASP A 234 1.12 -11.67 -17.05
C ASP A 234 0.23 -11.18 -15.88
N VAL A 235 0.49 -11.69 -14.67
CA VAL A 235 -0.15 -11.26 -13.43
C VAL A 235 0.90 -10.64 -12.53
N VAL A 236 0.66 -9.41 -12.09
CA VAL A 236 1.58 -8.67 -11.23
C VAL A 236 0.84 -8.22 -9.99
N VAL A 237 1.45 -8.43 -8.82
CA VAL A 237 0.99 -7.87 -7.55
C VAL A 237 1.87 -6.66 -7.22
N VAL A 238 1.24 -5.50 -7.06
CA VAL A 238 1.87 -4.32 -6.46
C VAL A 238 1.12 -4.00 -5.18
N GLY A 239 1.82 -3.56 -4.14
CA GLY A 239 1.16 -3.26 -2.89
C GLY A 239 2.14 -2.95 -1.78
N THR A 240 1.72 -3.28 -0.56
CA THR A 240 2.37 -2.84 0.66
C THR A 240 2.99 -4.02 1.41
N SER A 241 3.22 -3.83 2.72
CA SER A 241 3.67 -4.89 3.60
C SER A 241 2.66 -6.03 3.79
N PHE A 242 1.41 -5.88 3.37
CA PHE A 242 0.46 -7.00 3.32
C PHE A 242 0.79 -8.02 2.22
N SER A 243 1.57 -7.61 1.21
CA SER A 243 2.01 -8.45 0.10
C SER A 243 3.52 -8.80 0.15
N GLU A 244 4.33 -8.04 0.90
CA GLU A 244 5.78 -8.26 1.00
C GLU A 244 6.35 -7.77 2.35
N ARG A 245 6.96 -8.66 3.14
CA ARG A 245 7.52 -8.34 4.47
C ARG A 245 8.93 -8.88 4.62
N HIS A 246 9.86 -8.05 5.08
CA HIS A 246 11.27 -8.38 5.23
C HIS A 246 11.86 -7.87 6.55
N GLU A 247 11.37 -6.76 7.10
CA GLU A 247 12.02 -6.06 8.22
C GLU A 247 11.88 -6.80 9.57
N TYR A 248 10.70 -7.35 9.85
CA TYR A 248 10.39 -8.00 11.15
C TYR A 248 9.90 -9.44 11.04
N THR A 249 9.56 -9.87 9.84
CA THR A 249 9.35 -11.26 9.46
C THR A 249 9.53 -11.34 7.95
N THR A 250 9.98 -12.49 7.44
CA THR A 250 10.04 -12.73 6.00
C THR A 250 8.76 -13.43 5.57
N ASP A 251 7.86 -12.69 4.92
CA ASP A 251 6.60 -13.24 4.43
C ASP A 251 6.10 -12.54 3.16
N ASN A 252 5.76 -13.36 2.17
CA ASN A 252 5.13 -12.98 0.90
C ASN A 252 3.93 -13.89 0.61
N SER A 253 3.24 -14.35 1.66
CA SER A 253 2.21 -15.40 1.55
C SER A 253 1.06 -15.02 0.63
N PHE A 254 0.65 -13.74 0.57
CA PHE A 254 -0.44 -13.32 -0.32
C PHE A 254 -0.14 -13.57 -1.81
N PRO A 255 0.94 -13.02 -2.41
CA PRO A 255 1.27 -13.29 -3.80
C PRO A 255 1.59 -14.77 -4.07
N GLU A 256 2.25 -15.48 -3.17
CA GLU A 256 2.57 -16.91 -3.34
C GLU A 256 1.31 -17.79 -3.35
N THR A 257 0.38 -17.52 -2.44
CA THR A 257 -0.91 -18.25 -2.43
C THR A 257 -1.80 -17.86 -3.60
N LEU A 258 -1.66 -16.64 -4.14
CA LEU A 258 -2.32 -16.24 -5.38
C LEU A 258 -1.73 -16.97 -6.60
N LYS A 259 -0.39 -17.06 -6.70
CA LYS A 259 0.32 -17.87 -7.71
C LYS A 259 -0.20 -19.31 -7.71
N HIS A 260 -0.31 -19.90 -6.52
CA HIS A 260 -0.88 -21.23 -6.37
C HIS A 260 -2.37 -21.30 -6.72
N ALA A 261 -3.21 -20.39 -6.23
CA ALA A 261 -4.65 -20.44 -6.50
C ALA A 261 -4.98 -20.25 -7.99
N LEU A 262 -4.18 -19.46 -8.70
CA LEU A 262 -4.30 -19.26 -10.14
C LEU A 262 -3.72 -20.42 -10.96
N GLN A 263 -2.77 -21.17 -10.41
CA GLN A 263 -1.90 -22.09 -11.15
C GLN A 263 -1.26 -21.39 -12.36
N LYS A 264 -0.79 -20.16 -12.14
CA LYS A 264 -0.17 -19.26 -13.13
C LYS A 264 0.94 -18.51 -12.42
N ASP A 265 1.98 -18.11 -13.15
CA ASP A 265 3.03 -17.30 -12.55
C ASP A 265 2.51 -15.91 -12.15
N VAL A 266 3.08 -15.37 -11.08
CA VAL A 266 2.72 -14.06 -10.50
C VAL A 266 4.01 -13.37 -10.12
N LEU A 267 4.22 -12.17 -10.65
CA LEU A 267 5.32 -11.32 -10.21
C LEU A 267 4.89 -10.54 -8.97
N ASN A 268 5.59 -10.72 -7.85
CA ASN A 268 5.46 -9.81 -6.71
C ASN A 268 6.36 -8.59 -6.91
N ALA A 269 5.75 -7.42 -7.04
CA ALA A 269 6.39 -6.11 -7.12
C ALA A 269 5.92 -5.18 -5.99
N ALA A 270 5.43 -5.74 -4.89
CA ALA A 270 5.09 -4.99 -3.68
C ALA A 270 6.35 -4.47 -2.97
N VAL A 271 6.17 -3.41 -2.17
CA VAL A 271 7.26 -2.74 -1.45
C VAL A 271 6.86 -2.53 0.00
N GLU A 272 7.53 -3.22 0.93
CA GLU A 272 7.33 -3.06 2.37
C GLU A 272 7.59 -1.61 2.79
N GLY A 273 6.63 -0.98 3.47
CA GLY A 273 6.77 0.41 3.95
C GLY A 273 6.88 1.47 2.84
N GLY A 274 6.62 1.10 1.58
CA GLY A 274 6.66 2.03 0.44
C GLY A 274 5.53 3.06 0.43
N GLY A 275 4.45 2.79 1.17
CA GLY A 275 3.21 3.56 1.09
C GLY A 275 2.39 3.22 -0.16
N SER A 276 1.25 3.89 -0.28
CA SER A 276 0.11 3.45 -1.09
C SER A 276 0.30 3.40 -2.61
N PHE A 277 1.32 4.09 -3.12
CA PHE A 277 1.58 4.21 -4.55
C PHE A 277 3.00 3.83 -4.95
N ALA A 278 3.94 3.67 -4.01
CA ALA A 278 5.35 3.54 -4.35
C ALA A 278 5.65 2.23 -5.11
N ALA A 279 5.07 1.12 -4.69
CA ALA A 279 5.21 -0.15 -5.41
C ALA A 279 4.71 -0.04 -6.85
N LEU A 280 3.57 0.60 -7.05
CA LEU A 280 3.03 0.83 -8.39
C LEU A 280 3.92 1.77 -9.21
N GLU A 281 4.40 2.87 -8.63
CA GLU A 281 5.31 3.79 -9.30
C GLU A 281 6.61 3.09 -9.72
N ALA A 282 7.25 2.36 -8.80
CA ALA A 282 8.47 1.60 -9.07
C ALA A 282 8.26 0.57 -10.19
N TYR A 283 7.15 -0.17 -10.14
CA TYR A 283 6.81 -1.14 -11.17
C TYR A 283 6.62 -0.47 -12.53
N LEU A 284 5.86 0.63 -12.61
CA LEU A 284 5.62 1.32 -13.89
C LEU A 284 6.91 1.93 -14.48
N MET A 285 7.88 2.28 -13.65
CA MET A 285 9.19 2.77 -14.08
C MET A 285 10.18 1.66 -14.45
N SER A 286 9.89 0.41 -14.09
CA SER A 286 10.78 -0.72 -14.32
C SER A 286 10.87 -1.13 -15.80
N GLU A 287 12.01 -1.71 -16.20
CA GLU A 287 12.12 -2.33 -17.53
C GLU A 287 11.11 -3.46 -17.73
N THR A 288 10.75 -4.18 -16.66
CA THR A 288 9.74 -5.23 -16.65
C THR A 288 8.42 -4.71 -17.23
N TYR A 289 7.89 -3.59 -16.72
CA TYR A 289 6.64 -3.02 -17.22
C TYR A 289 6.79 -2.45 -18.65
N GLN A 290 7.93 -1.81 -18.95
CA GLN A 290 8.15 -1.20 -20.27
C GLN A 290 8.29 -2.25 -21.39
N LYS A 291 8.89 -3.41 -21.10
CA LYS A 291 9.06 -4.53 -22.03
C LYS A 291 7.82 -5.43 -22.10
N HIS A 292 7.16 -5.66 -20.96
CA HIS A 292 6.02 -6.57 -20.85
C HIS A 292 4.95 -6.02 -19.90
N ARG A 293 3.88 -5.47 -20.47
CA ARG A 293 2.75 -4.97 -19.69
C ARG A 293 1.86 -6.13 -19.25
N PRO A 294 1.41 -6.17 -17.98
CA PRO A 294 0.68 -7.30 -17.46
C PRO A 294 -0.75 -7.29 -17.99
N ARG A 295 -1.32 -8.48 -18.17
CA ARG A 295 -2.76 -8.62 -18.46
C ARG A 295 -3.60 -8.28 -17.23
N VAL A 296 -3.08 -8.58 -16.04
CA VAL A 296 -3.75 -8.35 -14.76
C VAL A 296 -2.79 -7.67 -13.79
N LEU A 297 -3.18 -6.49 -13.30
CA LEU A 297 -2.51 -5.82 -12.21
C LEU A 297 -3.36 -5.96 -10.94
N VAL A 298 -2.86 -6.71 -9.98
CA VAL A 298 -3.41 -6.80 -8.63
C VAL A 298 -2.77 -5.71 -7.79
N TRP A 299 -3.56 -4.75 -7.37
CA TRP A 299 -3.10 -3.60 -6.57
C TRP A 299 -3.66 -3.73 -5.16
N GLU A 300 -2.80 -4.08 -4.21
CA GLU A 300 -3.13 -4.32 -2.81
C GLU A 300 -2.77 -3.11 -1.95
N ASN A 301 -3.72 -2.68 -1.11
CA ASN A 301 -3.49 -1.68 -0.08
C ASN A 301 -4.65 -1.61 0.92
N THR A 302 -4.56 -0.74 1.92
CA THR A 302 -5.67 -0.27 2.77
C THR A 302 -6.38 0.97 2.18
N PHE A 303 -6.83 0.91 0.92
CA PHE A 303 -7.37 2.07 0.18
C PHE A 303 -8.54 2.79 0.86
N TYR A 304 -9.26 2.11 1.75
CA TYR A 304 -10.28 2.71 2.59
C TYR A 304 -9.76 3.88 3.44
N ASN A 305 -8.45 3.97 3.69
CA ASN A 305 -7.78 5.07 4.38
C ASN A 305 -7.73 6.36 3.55
N GLY A 306 -8.13 6.31 2.28
CA GLY A 306 -8.36 7.48 1.44
C GLY A 306 -7.22 7.81 0.47
N GLU A 307 -6.21 6.96 0.32
CA GLU A 307 -5.04 7.28 -0.49
C GLU A 307 -5.37 7.40 -1.96
N ILE A 308 -6.36 6.67 -2.45
CA ILE A 308 -6.91 6.83 -3.81
C ILE A 308 -7.60 8.19 -4.04
N ASN A 309 -7.80 9.01 -3.00
CA ASN A 309 -8.18 10.41 -3.12
C ASN A 309 -6.98 11.37 -3.29
N ASN A 310 -5.74 10.86 -3.34
CA ASN A 310 -4.58 11.67 -3.66
C ASN A 310 -4.46 11.92 -5.17
N SER A 311 -5.11 12.99 -5.64
CA SER A 311 -5.07 13.42 -7.05
C SER A 311 -3.65 13.65 -7.56
N TRP A 312 -2.74 14.19 -6.74
CA TRP A 312 -1.36 14.45 -7.16
C TRP A 312 -0.59 13.16 -7.48
N ALA A 313 -0.77 12.12 -6.66
CA ALA A 313 -0.20 10.80 -6.93
C ALA A 313 -0.78 10.21 -8.23
N LEU A 314 -2.09 10.28 -8.42
CA LEU A 314 -2.74 9.78 -9.64
C LEU A 314 -2.26 10.50 -10.90
N TRP A 315 -2.08 11.83 -10.86
CA TRP A 315 -1.52 12.61 -11.98
C TRP A 315 -0.10 12.22 -12.36
N ARG A 316 0.68 11.68 -11.42
CA ARG A 316 2.02 11.15 -11.72
C ARG A 316 1.98 9.75 -12.33
N LEU A 317 1.04 8.92 -11.88
CA LEU A 317 0.91 7.53 -12.33
C LEU A 317 0.34 7.44 -13.75
N ILE A 318 -0.61 8.29 -14.14
CA ILE A 318 -1.25 8.24 -15.46
C ILE A 318 -0.21 8.33 -16.61
N PRO A 319 0.73 9.29 -16.62
CA PRO A 319 1.83 9.32 -17.59
C PRO A 319 2.66 8.04 -17.63
N LEU A 320 3.01 7.49 -16.45
CA LEU A 320 3.83 6.29 -16.33
C LEU A 320 3.13 5.07 -16.94
N VAL A 321 1.83 4.89 -16.67
CA VAL A 321 1.02 3.82 -17.29
C VAL A 321 1.04 3.92 -18.82
N ARG A 322 0.95 5.14 -19.35
CA ARG A 322 0.97 5.39 -20.80
C ARG A 322 2.35 5.20 -21.44
N GLY A 323 3.42 5.07 -20.65
CA GLY A 323 4.79 4.92 -21.15
C GLY A 323 5.51 6.26 -21.36
N GLY A 324 5.06 7.32 -20.68
CA GLY A 324 5.70 8.64 -20.66
C GLY A 324 5.47 9.48 -21.92
N CYS A 325 6.47 10.30 -22.24
CA CYS A 325 6.45 11.21 -23.39
C CYS A 325 6.52 10.48 -24.74
N SER A 326 5.67 10.89 -25.68
CA SER A 326 5.83 10.57 -27.10
C SER A 326 6.96 11.39 -27.75
N SER A 327 7.19 11.19 -29.05
CA SER A 327 8.12 12.03 -29.84
C SER A 327 7.61 13.46 -30.06
N THR A 328 6.33 13.75 -29.79
CA THR A 328 5.77 15.10 -29.90
C THR A 328 6.09 15.92 -28.65
N VAL A 329 7.18 16.70 -28.73
CA VAL A 329 7.61 17.63 -27.69
C VAL A 329 7.12 19.04 -28.01
N ALA A 330 6.33 19.63 -27.11
CA ALA A 330 5.91 21.03 -27.23
C ALA A 330 7.00 21.99 -26.76
N TRP A 331 7.77 21.61 -25.74
CA TRP A 331 8.84 22.43 -25.19
C TRP A 331 9.87 21.59 -24.45
N LYS A 332 11.13 22.05 -24.44
CA LYS A 332 12.21 21.48 -23.65
C LYS A 332 13.09 22.60 -23.10
N GLY A 333 13.63 22.39 -21.90
CA GLY A 333 14.60 23.29 -21.30
C GLY A 333 15.50 22.55 -20.32
N THR A 334 16.66 23.15 -20.04
CA THR A 334 17.67 22.62 -19.13
C THR A 334 18.26 23.75 -18.31
N GLY A 335 18.74 23.47 -17.12
CA GLY A 335 19.43 24.47 -16.31
C GLY A 335 20.08 23.86 -15.08
N ASN A 336 20.68 24.72 -14.25
CA ASN A 336 21.24 24.31 -12.97
C ASN A 336 20.14 24.21 -11.92
N LEU A 337 20.29 23.23 -11.03
CA LEU A 337 19.41 23.09 -9.87
C LEU A 337 19.68 24.22 -8.86
N SER A 338 18.61 24.71 -8.26
CA SER A 338 18.62 25.65 -7.16
C SER A 338 17.42 25.34 -6.25
N ARG A 339 17.38 25.92 -5.05
CA ARG A 339 16.27 25.69 -4.10
C ARG A 339 14.89 26.09 -4.67
N ARG A 340 14.86 27.03 -5.61
CA ARG A 340 13.65 27.44 -6.34
C ARG A 340 13.97 27.56 -7.83
N LEU A 341 13.48 26.62 -8.61
CA LEU A 341 13.52 26.68 -10.06
C LEU A 341 12.32 27.47 -10.56
N THR A 342 12.57 28.39 -11.49
CA THR A 342 11.52 29.08 -12.23
C THR A 342 11.80 28.92 -13.71
N ILE A 343 10.83 28.40 -14.45
CA ILE A 343 10.90 28.15 -15.88
C ILE A 343 9.79 28.95 -16.53
N ASP A 344 10.13 30.06 -17.18
CA ASP A 344 9.16 30.82 -17.98
C ASP A 344 8.97 30.14 -19.34
N LEU A 345 7.72 30.04 -19.77
CA LEU A 345 7.32 29.36 -20.98
C LEU A 345 6.85 30.34 -22.05
N PRO A 346 7.06 30.04 -23.34
CA PRO A 346 6.49 30.84 -24.41
C PRO A 346 4.96 30.86 -24.35
N ARG A 347 4.35 32.05 -24.45
CA ARG A 347 2.88 32.21 -24.46
C ARG A 347 2.18 31.49 -25.64
N SER A 348 2.94 31.12 -26.67
CA SER A 348 2.42 30.44 -27.87
C SER A 348 2.26 28.92 -27.72
N LEU A 349 2.65 28.34 -26.57
CA LEU A 349 2.54 26.89 -26.36
C LEU A 349 1.07 26.45 -26.36
N LYS A 350 0.78 25.44 -27.19
CA LYS A 350 -0.51 24.75 -27.22
C LYS A 350 -0.38 23.41 -26.50
N LEU A 351 -0.98 23.32 -25.32
CA LEU A 351 -0.95 22.13 -24.46
C LEU A 351 -2.37 21.58 -24.33
N GLY A 352 -2.50 20.25 -24.37
CA GLY A 352 -3.76 19.55 -24.20
C GLY A 352 -3.83 18.79 -22.87
N LYS A 353 -4.99 18.25 -22.54
CA LYS A 353 -5.20 17.37 -21.37
C LYS A 353 -4.45 16.03 -21.47
N ASP A 354 -3.87 15.74 -22.63
CA ASP A 354 -3.06 14.56 -22.91
C ASP A 354 -1.56 14.86 -22.90
N TYR A 355 -1.15 16.03 -22.41
CA TYR A 355 0.24 16.40 -22.22
C TYR A 355 0.70 16.12 -20.79
N ALA A 356 2.01 15.97 -20.62
CA ALA A 356 2.64 15.89 -19.31
C ALA A 356 3.87 16.79 -19.24
N LEU A 357 4.16 17.22 -18.02
CA LEU A 357 5.47 17.70 -17.62
C LEU A 357 6.33 16.50 -17.21
N LYS A 358 7.46 16.32 -17.88
CA LYS A 358 8.55 15.45 -17.46
C LYS A 358 9.67 16.30 -16.87
N LEU A 359 10.01 16.07 -15.61
CA LEU A 359 11.18 16.61 -14.95
C LEU A 359 12.22 15.51 -14.81
N GLN A 360 13.48 15.83 -15.08
CA GLN A 360 14.62 14.97 -14.84
C GLN A 360 15.65 15.75 -14.05
N PHE A 361 16.01 15.25 -12.87
CA PHE A 361 17.05 15.82 -12.03
C PHE A 361 18.30 14.94 -12.06
N SER A 362 19.48 15.56 -12.10
CA SER A 362 20.74 14.83 -11.91
C SER A 362 20.95 14.41 -10.46
N ASP A 363 20.36 15.14 -9.51
CA ASP A 363 20.38 14.79 -8.08
C ASP A 363 19.22 13.84 -7.75
N THR A 364 19.54 12.55 -7.69
CA THR A 364 18.60 11.48 -7.40
C THR A 364 18.23 11.37 -5.91
N ARG A 365 18.75 12.26 -5.05
CA ARG A 365 18.32 12.35 -3.64
C ARG A 365 17.04 13.18 -3.48
N LEU A 366 16.65 13.92 -4.52
CA LEU A 366 15.45 14.76 -4.51
C LEU A 366 14.22 13.88 -4.63
N LEU A 367 13.60 13.56 -3.49
CA LEU A 367 12.41 12.73 -3.37
C LEU A 367 11.15 13.53 -3.05
N LYS A 368 11.30 14.76 -2.54
CA LYS A 368 10.20 15.63 -2.13
C LYS A 368 10.38 17.03 -2.68
N PHE A 369 9.34 17.55 -3.33
CA PHE A 369 9.30 18.92 -3.82
C PHE A 369 7.88 19.34 -4.18
N GLN A 370 7.65 20.64 -4.18
CA GLN A 370 6.42 21.25 -4.66
C GLN A 370 6.59 21.71 -6.10
N THR A 371 5.59 21.47 -6.93
CA THR A 371 5.52 22.05 -8.28
C THR A 371 4.27 22.92 -8.37
N THR A 372 4.45 24.14 -8.86
CA THR A 372 3.36 25.05 -9.22
C THR A 372 3.38 25.28 -10.71
N LEU A 373 2.25 25.03 -11.35
CA LEU A 373 1.99 25.29 -12.75
C LEU A 373 1.15 26.55 -12.84
N ASP A 374 1.76 27.66 -13.26
CA ASP A 374 1.09 28.95 -13.43
C ASP A 374 0.52 29.05 -14.84
N TYR A 375 -0.78 29.31 -14.93
CA TYR A 375 -1.51 29.51 -16.17
C TYR A 375 -1.88 30.98 -16.31
N ALA A 376 -2.32 31.37 -17.51
CA ALA A 376 -2.88 32.71 -17.74
C ALA A 376 -4.02 33.06 -16.76
N VAL A 377 -4.77 32.05 -16.29
CA VAL A 377 -5.82 32.20 -15.26
C VAL A 377 -5.60 31.19 -14.13
N GLY A 378 -4.99 31.68 -13.04
CA GLY A 378 -4.74 30.92 -11.82
C GLY A 378 -3.59 29.92 -11.94
N SER A 379 -3.43 29.09 -10.91
CA SER A 379 -2.35 28.11 -10.83
C SER A 379 -2.83 26.75 -10.32
N VAL A 380 -2.01 25.73 -10.55
CA VAL A 380 -2.19 24.38 -9.99
C VAL A 380 -0.93 24.02 -9.21
N GLY A 381 -1.08 23.85 -7.90
CA GLY A 381 -0.04 23.31 -7.03
C GLY A 381 -0.15 21.79 -6.88
N LEU A 382 0.99 21.11 -6.82
CA LEU A 382 1.07 19.71 -6.45
C LEU A 382 2.29 19.42 -5.56
N GLN A 383 2.10 18.56 -4.56
CA GLN A 383 3.20 17.96 -3.82
C GLN A 383 3.67 16.70 -4.53
N THR A 384 4.96 16.60 -4.73
CA THR A 384 5.63 15.34 -5.07
C THR A 384 6.30 14.78 -3.84
N GLU A 385 6.00 13.52 -3.56
CA GLU A 385 6.73 12.67 -2.63
C GLU A 385 6.96 11.31 -3.28
N ARG A 386 8.21 10.84 -3.28
CA ARG A 386 8.60 9.50 -3.69
C ARG A 386 9.15 8.78 -2.47
N SER A 387 8.74 7.54 -2.25
CA SER A 387 9.30 6.75 -1.15
C SER A 387 10.78 6.51 -1.36
N TRP A 388 11.58 6.67 -0.30
CA TRP A 388 13.00 6.33 -0.32
C TRP A 388 13.26 4.82 -0.48
N ARG A 389 12.21 4.00 -0.32
CA ARG A 389 12.26 2.54 -0.47
C ARG A 389 12.17 2.05 -1.91
N ILE A 390 11.96 2.96 -2.88
CA ILE A 390 11.93 2.62 -4.29
C ILE A 390 13.08 3.28 -5.06
N PRO A 391 13.57 2.66 -6.16
CA PRO A 391 14.62 3.26 -6.97
C PRO A 391 14.22 4.66 -7.47
N ASN A 392 15.17 5.59 -7.47
CA ASN A 392 14.99 6.91 -8.02
C ASN A 392 16.05 7.20 -9.09
N ASN A 393 15.62 7.30 -10.34
CA ASN A 393 16.46 7.70 -11.47
C ASN A 393 16.40 9.22 -11.74
N GLY A 394 15.78 10.01 -10.86
CA GLY A 394 15.60 11.46 -11.01
C GLY A 394 14.47 11.86 -11.96
N GLU A 395 13.76 10.90 -12.54
CA GLU A 395 12.66 11.13 -13.48
C GLU A 395 11.31 11.27 -12.76
N TYR A 396 10.56 12.30 -13.10
CA TYR A 396 9.23 12.60 -12.57
C TYR A 396 8.28 13.03 -13.67
N TYR A 397 7.05 12.51 -13.66
CA TYR A 397 5.99 12.95 -14.58
C TYR A 397 4.85 13.59 -13.83
N THR A 398 4.17 14.53 -14.47
CA THR A 398 2.92 15.11 -13.99
C THR A 398 2.01 15.35 -15.18
N LEU A 399 0.83 14.73 -15.16
CA LEU A 399 -0.23 15.00 -16.13
C LEU A 399 -0.64 16.48 -16.07
N LEU A 400 -0.76 17.13 -17.23
CA LEU A 400 -1.32 18.47 -17.31
C LEU A 400 -2.86 18.37 -17.33
N VAL A 401 -3.49 18.83 -16.26
CA VAL A 401 -4.95 18.69 -16.08
C VAL A 401 -5.78 19.82 -16.68
N ARG A 402 -5.12 20.91 -17.11
CA ARG A 402 -5.78 22.05 -17.76
C ARG A 402 -5.27 22.22 -19.19
N PRO A 403 -6.16 22.59 -20.13
CA PRO A 403 -5.79 22.93 -21.51
C PRO A 403 -5.35 24.39 -21.67
N ASP A 404 -5.35 25.18 -20.58
CA ASP A 404 -5.05 26.61 -20.62
C ASP A 404 -3.56 26.87 -20.95
N PRO A 405 -3.22 28.04 -21.55
CA PRO A 405 -1.83 28.43 -21.75
C PRO A 405 -1.08 28.49 -20.42
N MET A 406 -0.06 27.64 -20.30
CA MET A 406 0.83 27.62 -19.14
C MET A 406 1.97 28.61 -19.37
N GLU A 407 2.17 29.52 -18.43
CA GLU A 407 3.14 30.60 -18.54
C GLU A 407 4.43 30.32 -17.78
N ARG A 408 4.35 29.56 -16.68
CA ARG A 408 5.49 29.29 -15.82
C ARG A 408 5.36 27.98 -15.06
N ILE A 409 6.51 27.33 -14.85
CA ILE A 409 6.66 26.21 -13.92
C ILE A 409 7.58 26.66 -12.80
N THR A 410 7.12 26.53 -11.56
CA THR A 410 7.95 26.75 -10.36
C THR A 410 8.13 25.43 -9.64
N VAL A 411 9.38 25.06 -9.32
CA VAL A 411 9.69 23.89 -8.48
C VAL A 411 10.40 24.36 -7.22
N HIS A 412 9.88 24.00 -6.06
CA HIS A 412 10.46 24.32 -4.77
C HIS A 412 10.88 23.03 -4.06
N PHE A 413 12.16 22.92 -3.71
CA PHE A 413 12.70 21.75 -3.01
C PHE A 413 12.71 21.98 -1.51
N GLU A 414 12.13 21.02 -0.78
CA GLU A 414 12.15 20.98 0.68
C GLU A 414 13.41 20.26 1.18
N GLY A 415 14.00 20.74 2.28
CA GLY A 415 15.17 20.12 2.91
C GLY A 415 16.52 20.50 2.28
N SER A 416 17.33 19.48 1.98
CA SER A 416 18.72 19.63 1.52
C SER A 416 18.82 20.48 0.25
N GLN A 417 19.88 21.29 0.15
CA GLN A 417 20.10 22.13 -1.02
C GLN A 417 20.36 21.25 -2.25
N PRO A 418 19.54 21.36 -3.32
CA PRO A 418 19.73 20.57 -4.53
C PRO A 418 21.01 21.00 -5.25
N SER A 419 21.67 20.06 -5.92
CA SER A 419 22.88 20.32 -6.70
C SER A 419 22.83 19.67 -8.08
N GLY A 420 23.63 20.15 -9.03
CA GLY A 420 23.67 19.62 -10.40
C GLY A 420 22.67 20.31 -11.34
N THR A 421 22.04 19.56 -12.23
CA THR A 421 21.23 20.07 -13.34
C THR A 421 19.83 19.46 -13.37
N TYR A 422 18.93 20.16 -14.07
CA TYR A 422 17.63 19.65 -14.44
C TYR A 422 17.43 19.68 -15.96
N SER A 423 16.57 18.82 -16.45
CA SER A 423 15.86 19.02 -17.71
C SER A 423 14.35 18.94 -17.49
N ALA A 424 13.61 19.76 -18.22
CA ALA A 424 12.16 19.81 -18.19
C ALA A 424 11.64 19.69 -19.61
N VAL A 425 10.62 18.86 -19.81
CA VAL A 425 10.01 18.59 -21.11
C VAL A 425 8.49 18.65 -20.97
N LEU A 426 7.85 19.42 -21.85
CA LEU A 426 6.41 19.38 -22.05
C LEU A 426 6.15 18.56 -23.32
N CYS A 427 5.46 17.44 -23.16
CA CYS A 427 5.30 16.45 -24.23
C CYS A 427 3.87 15.92 -24.27
N LYS A 428 3.43 15.52 -25.46
CA LYS A 428 2.22 14.72 -25.59
C LYS A 428 2.51 13.32 -25.05
N LEU A 429 1.60 12.75 -24.27
CA LEU A 429 1.73 11.39 -23.76
C LEU A 429 1.52 10.35 -24.88
N LYS A 430 2.22 9.22 -24.77
CA LYS A 430 2.07 8.08 -25.69
C LYS A 430 0.66 7.48 -25.70
#